data_AF-A0A820NPQ5-F1
#
_entry.id   AF-A0A820NPQ5-F1
#
_cell.length_a   1.000
_cell.length_b   1.000
_cell.length_c   1.000
_cell.angle_alpha   90.00
_cell.angle_beta   90.00
_cell.angle_gamma   90.00
#
_symmetry.space_group_name_H-M   'P 1'
#
loop_
_entity.id
_entity.type
_entity.pdbx_description
1 polymer ?
#
loop_
_entity_poly.entity_id
_entity_poly.type
_entity_poly.pdbx_seq_one_letter_code
_entity_poly.pdbx_strand_id
1 'polypeptide(L)'
;WPYDTPGVILPEQMLNKCSTKKELTFFDHQSTMIRPVNILLDVGQTILIGGIARIDVKHISNNAQASISLMTTCRLPINVIQTADVEQFYEKALEQNQLGVPQNRINGRLQDPPQLQGPTIEILGVG
;
A
#
# COMPACT_ATOMS: atom_id res chain seq x y z
N TRP A 1 -31.57 -25.57 12.50
CA TRP A 1 -31.35 -24.12 12.45
C TRP A 1 -29.87 -23.85 12.22
N PRO A 2 -29.49 -23.00 11.26
CA PRO A 2 -28.13 -22.45 11.24
C PRO A 2 -28.01 -21.42 12.37
N TYR A 3 -27.01 -21.59 13.24
CA TYR A 3 -26.67 -20.64 14.29
C TYR A 3 -25.52 -19.77 13.81
N ASP A 4 -25.64 -18.46 14.01
CA ASP A 4 -24.57 -17.51 13.72
C ASP A 4 -23.48 -17.62 14.81
N THR A 5 -22.22 -17.60 14.40
CA THR A 5 -21.08 -17.55 15.31
C THR A 5 -20.60 -16.12 15.45
N PRO A 6 -20.20 -15.66 16.65
CA PRO A 6 -19.63 -14.32 16.81
C PRO A 6 -18.49 -14.08 15.80
N GLY A 7 -18.53 -12.94 15.13
CA GLY A 7 -17.50 -12.56 14.16
C GLY A 7 -16.12 -12.45 14.82
N VAL A 8 -15.10 -12.96 14.13
CA VAL A 8 -13.71 -12.91 14.59
C VAL A 8 -13.11 -11.55 14.22
N ILE A 9 -12.50 -10.88 15.19
CA ILE A 9 -11.66 -9.68 14.95
C ILE A 9 -10.21 -10.15 14.94
N LEU A 10 -9.54 -10.04 13.79
CA LEU A 10 -8.12 -10.39 13.62
C LEU A 10 -7.26 -9.15 13.91
N PRO A 11 -6.49 -9.08 15.01
CA PRO A 11 -5.75 -7.87 15.40
C PRO A 11 -4.79 -7.35 14.32
N GLU A 12 -4.18 -8.25 13.57
CA GLU A 12 -3.23 -8.00 12.48
C GLU A 12 -3.88 -7.46 11.19
N GLN A 13 -5.21 -7.46 11.09
CA GLN A 13 -5.91 -6.97 9.90
C GLN A 13 -5.60 -5.48 9.66
N MET A 14 -5.19 -5.13 8.44
CA MET A 14 -4.81 -3.76 8.05
C MET A 14 -5.92 -2.74 8.35
N LEU A 15 -7.20 -3.11 8.19
CA LEU A 15 -8.33 -2.21 8.50
C LEU A 15 -8.35 -1.76 9.97
N ASN A 16 -7.79 -2.53 10.90
CA ASN A 16 -7.66 -2.11 12.31
C ASN A 16 -6.64 -0.98 12.50
N LYS A 17 -5.76 -0.76 11.52
CA LYS A 17 -4.80 0.35 11.50
C LYS A 17 -5.43 1.66 11.02
N CYS A 18 -6.59 1.59 10.34
CA CYS A 18 -7.36 2.78 9.99
C CYS A 18 -8.01 3.36 11.23
N SER A 19 -7.60 4.55 11.62
CA SER A 19 -8.05 5.19 12.87
C SER A 19 -9.42 5.84 12.71
N THR A 20 -9.88 6.09 11.48
CA THR A 20 -11.12 6.84 11.23
C THR A 20 -11.98 6.23 10.14
N LYS A 21 -13.30 6.46 10.24
CA LYS A 21 -14.28 6.07 9.22
C LYS A 21 -13.95 6.64 7.83
N LYS A 22 -13.35 7.84 7.76
CA LYS A 22 -12.91 8.46 6.50
C LYS A 22 -11.77 7.70 5.81
N GLU A 23 -10.88 7.06 6.57
CA GLU A 23 -9.84 6.21 5.97
C GLU A 23 -10.45 4.90 5.46
N LEU A 24 -11.42 4.35 6.19
CA LEU A 24 -12.16 3.16 5.74
C LEU A 24 -12.89 3.41 4.42
N THR A 25 -13.36 4.64 4.17
CA THR A 25 -13.96 4.99 2.88
C THR A 25 -12.97 4.97 1.72
N PHE A 26 -11.66 4.74 1.89
CA PHE A 26 -10.78 4.49 0.73
C PHE A 26 -10.93 3.04 0.21
N PHE A 27 -11.30 2.10 1.07
CA PHE A 27 -11.42 0.66 0.79
C PHE A 27 -12.83 0.21 0.41
N ASP A 28 -13.84 1.05 0.56
CA ASP A 28 -15.21 0.72 0.17
C ASP A 28 -15.37 0.36 -1.33
N HIS A 29 -15.53 -0.92 -1.62
CA HIS A 29 -15.67 -1.44 -2.98
C HIS A 29 -17.06 -1.25 -3.60
N GLN A 30 -18.04 -0.72 -2.85
CA GLN A 30 -19.42 -0.62 -3.32
C GLN A 30 -19.60 0.38 -4.48
N SER A 31 -18.61 1.22 -4.76
CA SER A 31 -18.73 2.31 -5.75
C SER A 31 -17.85 2.16 -7.00
N THR A 32 -16.88 1.24 -7.05
CA THR A 32 -15.95 1.14 -8.19
C THR A 32 -15.40 -0.26 -8.41
N MET A 33 -15.50 -0.73 -9.66
CA MET A 33 -14.85 -1.96 -10.14
C MET A 33 -13.32 -1.81 -10.03
N ILE A 34 -12.67 -2.77 -9.36
CA ILE A 34 -11.20 -2.85 -9.33
C ILE A 34 -10.71 -3.19 -10.74
N ARG A 35 -9.81 -2.35 -11.26
CA ARG A 35 -9.16 -2.57 -12.56
C ARG A 35 -7.66 -2.78 -12.32
N PRO A 36 -7.03 -3.73 -13.02
CA PRO A 36 -5.59 -3.91 -12.91
C PRO A 36 -4.86 -2.68 -13.47
N VAL A 37 -3.84 -2.23 -12.74
CA VAL A 37 -2.87 -1.21 -13.18
C VAL A 37 -1.55 -1.92 -13.39
N ASN A 38 -1.08 -1.96 -14.64
CA ASN A 38 0.17 -2.62 -15.01
C ASN A 38 1.32 -1.61 -14.97
N ILE A 39 2.37 -1.94 -14.24
CA ILE A 39 3.55 -1.08 -14.05
C ILE A 39 4.80 -1.89 -14.37
N LEU A 40 5.65 -1.33 -15.22
CA LEU A 40 7.01 -1.84 -15.44
C LEU A 40 7.96 -1.12 -14.49
N LEU A 41 8.79 -1.87 -13.80
CA LEU A 41 9.77 -1.36 -12.85
C LEU A 41 11.18 -1.82 -13.20
N ASP A 42 12.11 -0.88 -13.09
CA ASP A 42 13.53 -1.12 -13.09
C ASP A 42 14.05 -1.44 -11.68
N VAL A 43 15.25 -2.01 -11.61
CA VAL A 43 15.97 -2.16 -10.35
C VAL A 43 16.21 -0.80 -9.72
N GLY A 44 15.93 -0.68 -8.42
CA GLY A 44 16.03 0.57 -7.68
C GLY A 44 14.79 1.47 -7.78
N GLN A 45 13.69 0.96 -8.35
CA GLN A 45 12.38 1.62 -8.26
C GLN A 45 11.47 0.94 -7.24
N THR A 46 10.56 1.76 -6.70
CA THR A 46 9.59 1.40 -5.69
C THR A 46 8.18 1.81 -6.10
N ILE A 47 7.21 0.91 -5.94
CA ILE A 47 5.78 1.26 -5.95
C ILE A 47 5.34 1.55 -4.51
N LEU A 48 4.69 2.70 -4.31
CA LEU A 48 4.01 3.06 -3.07
C LEU A 48 2.49 3.13 -3.34
N ILE A 49 1.70 2.38 -2.57
CA ILE A 49 0.23 2.32 -2.67
C ILE A 49 -0.36 3.04 -1.46
N GLY A 50 -0.84 4.26 -1.68
CA GLY A 50 -1.18 5.17 -0.59
C GLY A 50 -0.02 5.27 0.40
N GLY A 51 -0.32 5.21 1.69
CA GLY A 51 0.67 5.10 2.77
C GLY A 51 0.59 3.76 3.51
N ILE A 52 0.11 2.72 2.84
CA ILE A 52 -0.19 1.42 3.49
C ILE A 52 0.62 0.25 2.95
N ALA A 53 1.22 0.39 1.77
CA ALA A 53 2.00 -0.69 1.15
C ALA A 53 3.09 -0.13 0.24
N ARG A 54 4.20 -0.86 0.18
CA ARG A 54 5.41 -0.55 -0.56
C ARG A 54 5.95 -1.82 -1.20
N ILE A 55 6.39 -1.73 -2.46
CA ILE A 55 7.03 -2.83 -3.19
C ILE A 55 8.32 -2.28 -3.79
N ASP A 56 9.46 -2.83 -3.36
CA ASP A 56 10.79 -2.43 -3.84
C ASP A 56 11.38 -3.49 -4.77
N VAL A 57 11.86 -3.06 -5.93
CA VAL A 57 12.59 -3.95 -6.86
C VAL A 57 14.08 -3.85 -6.59
N LYS A 58 14.60 -4.82 -5.83
CA LYS A 58 16.02 -4.83 -5.40
C LYS A 58 16.97 -5.44 -6.43
N HIS A 59 16.52 -6.44 -7.18
CA HIS A 59 17.36 -7.15 -8.15
C HIS A 59 16.50 -7.77 -9.24
N ILE A 60 16.97 -7.72 -10.48
CA ILE A 60 16.41 -8.43 -11.62
C ILE A 60 17.56 -9.04 -12.43
N SER A 61 17.43 -10.30 -12.81
CA SER A 61 18.41 -10.98 -13.65
C SER A 61 18.32 -10.54 -15.12
N ASN A 62 19.42 -10.67 -15.86
CA ASN A 62 19.46 -10.49 -17.33
C ASN A 62 19.01 -9.12 -17.85
N ASN A 63 19.18 -8.06 -17.06
CA ASN A 63 18.81 -6.69 -17.44
C ASN A 63 17.33 -6.55 -17.87
N ALA A 64 16.45 -7.39 -17.32
CA ALA A 64 15.02 -7.36 -17.54
C ALA A 64 14.32 -6.28 -16.66
N GLN A 65 13.02 -6.12 -16.86
CA GLN A 65 12.13 -5.29 -16.03
C GLN A 65 11.12 -6.17 -15.30
N ALA A 66 10.72 -5.74 -14.11
CA ALA A 66 9.63 -6.39 -13.38
C ALA A 66 8.29 -5.83 -13.88
N SER A 67 7.41 -6.71 -14.36
CA SER A 67 6.03 -6.36 -14.70
C SER A 67 5.11 -6.70 -13.54
N ILE A 68 4.45 -5.70 -12.97
CA ILE A 68 3.56 -5.85 -11.81
C ILE A 68 2.15 -5.40 -12.21
N SER A 69 1.19 -6.33 -12.12
CA SER A 69 -0.24 -6.05 -12.25
C SER A 69 -0.85 -5.80 -10.88
N LEU A 70 -1.11 -4.53 -10.58
CA LEU A 70 -1.60 -4.09 -9.28
C LEU A 70 -3.12 -3.99 -9.27
N MET A 71 -3.78 -4.70 -8.36
CA MET A 71 -5.24 -4.69 -8.21
C MET A 71 -5.59 -4.05 -6.87
N THR A 72 -5.99 -2.78 -6.90
CA THR A 72 -6.34 -2.00 -5.71
C THR A 72 -7.52 -1.06 -5.97
N THR A 73 -8.03 -0.44 -4.91
CA THR A 73 -9.01 0.64 -5.01
C THR A 73 -8.44 1.83 -5.78
N CYS A 74 -9.21 2.38 -6.72
CA CYS A 74 -8.79 3.56 -7.50
C CYS A 74 -8.70 4.86 -6.68
N ARG A 75 -9.07 4.82 -5.39
CA ARG A 75 -8.98 5.96 -4.48
C ARG A 75 -7.63 6.09 -3.77
N LEU A 76 -6.82 5.03 -3.78
CA LEU A 76 -5.47 5.11 -3.25
C LEU A 76 -4.51 5.54 -4.36
N PRO A 77 -3.68 6.57 -4.14
CA PRO A 77 -2.70 6.98 -5.12
C PRO A 77 -1.64 5.87 -5.26
N ILE A 78 -1.15 5.68 -6.49
CA ILE A 78 -0.05 4.78 -6.79
C ILE A 78 1.12 5.65 -7.27
N ASN A 79 2.24 5.62 -6.56
CA ASN A 79 3.44 6.39 -6.90
C ASN A 79 4.58 5.43 -7.25
N VAL A 80 5.32 5.74 -8.33
CA VAL A 80 6.56 5.06 -8.69
C VAL A 80 7.71 6.02 -8.42
N ILE A 81 8.63 5.63 -7.54
CA ILE A 81 9.67 6.50 -6.99
C ILE A 81 11.00 5.74 -7.01
N GLN A 82 12.13 6.44 -7.08
CA GLN A 82 13.42 5.82 -6.83
C GLN A 82 13.50 5.34 -5.37
N THR A 83 13.95 4.10 -5.16
CA THR A 83 14.03 3.48 -3.84
C THR A 83 14.92 4.28 -2.87
N ALA A 84 15.88 5.04 -3.38
CA ALA A 84 16.71 5.94 -2.57
C ALA A 84 15.93 7.12 -1.97
N ASP A 85 14.88 7.60 -2.66
CA ASP A 85 14.14 8.81 -2.31
C ASP A 85 12.80 8.52 -1.62
N VAL A 86 12.39 7.24 -1.58
CA VAL A 86 11.06 6.85 -1.14
C VAL A 86 10.76 7.23 0.31
N GLU A 87 11.73 7.17 1.21
CA GLU A 87 11.52 7.49 2.63
C GLU A 87 11.22 8.99 2.79
N GLN A 88 12.05 9.84 2.18
CA GLN A 88 11.86 11.28 2.17
C GLN A 88 10.53 11.66 1.50
N PHE A 89 10.19 11.00 0.39
CA PHE A 89 8.89 11.21 -0.27
C PHE A 89 7.74 10.81 0.65
N TYR A 90 7.83 9.65 1.30
CA TYR A 90 6.78 9.10 2.15
C TYR A 90 6.47 10.04 3.32
N GLU A 91 7.49 10.50 4.05
CA GLU A 91 7.34 11.43 5.16
C GLU A 91 6.65 12.72 4.72
N LYS A 92 7.14 13.36 3.65
CA LYS A 92 6.59 14.61 3.13
C LYS A 92 5.17 14.45 2.61
N ALA A 93 4.90 13.38 1.85
CA ALA A 93 3.57 13.12 1.29
C ALA A 93 2.55 12.78 2.39
N LEU A 94 3.00 12.14 3.48
CA LEU A 94 2.18 11.86 4.64
C LEU A 94 1.81 13.14 5.40
N GLU A 95 2.77 14.03 5.66
CA GLU A 95 2.53 15.36 6.25
C GLU A 95 1.49 16.16 5.45
N GLN A 96 1.56 16.06 4.12
CA GLN A 96 0.67 16.76 3.20
C GLN A 96 -0.67 16.04 2.95
N ASN A 97 -0.93 14.90 3.60
CA ASN A 97 -2.12 14.07 3.38
C ASN A 97 -2.33 13.63 1.92
N GLN A 98 -1.24 13.47 1.15
CA GLN A 98 -1.28 13.10 -0.26
C GLN A 98 -1.36 11.58 -0.49
N LEU A 99 -1.16 10.78 0.54
CA LEU A 99 -1.15 9.32 0.47
C LEU A 99 -2.52 8.65 0.68
N GLY A 100 -3.57 9.44 0.94
CA GLY A 100 -4.93 8.95 1.20
C GLY A 100 -5.11 8.32 2.58
N VAL A 101 -4.38 7.24 2.88
CA VAL A 101 -4.36 6.52 4.16
C VAL A 101 -2.91 6.13 4.49
N PRO A 102 -2.43 6.31 5.74
CA PRO A 102 -3.10 6.99 6.83
C PRO A 102 -3.18 8.51 6.60
N GLN A 103 -4.17 9.16 7.20
CA GLN A 103 -4.28 10.61 7.20
C GLN A 103 -3.58 11.18 8.42
N ASN A 104 -2.57 12.03 8.20
CA ASN A 104 -1.92 12.75 9.29
C ASN A 104 -2.92 13.76 9.91
N ARG A 105 -3.18 13.62 11.21
CA ARG A 105 -4.07 14.50 11.96
C ARG A 105 -3.29 15.28 13.00
N ILE A 106 -3.52 16.60 12.98
CA ILE A 106 -3.00 17.62 13.90
C ILE A 106 -3.25 17.30 15.40
N ASN A 107 -4.13 16.35 15.73
CA ASN A 107 -4.45 15.96 17.11
C ASN A 107 -3.69 14.72 17.64
N GLY A 108 -2.47 14.45 17.13
CA GLY A 108 -1.53 13.53 17.78
C GLY A 108 -1.99 12.07 17.88
N ARG A 109 -2.72 11.56 16.87
CA ARG A 109 -3.04 10.12 16.75
C ARG A 109 -2.14 9.36 15.77
N LEU A 110 -1.45 10.06 14.88
CA LEU A 110 -0.33 9.53 14.13
C LEU A 110 0.97 9.88 14.87
N GLN A 111 1.12 9.48 16.14
CA GLN A 111 2.38 9.73 16.85
C GLN A 111 3.53 8.96 16.20
N ASP A 112 3.22 7.76 15.68
CA ASP A 112 4.13 6.96 14.89
C ASP A 112 3.42 6.52 13.59
N PRO A 113 3.85 6.99 12.41
CA PRO A 113 3.38 6.40 11.17
C PRO A 113 3.73 4.90 11.15
N PRO A 114 2.83 4.03 10.65
CA PRO A 114 3.14 2.61 10.55
C PRO A 114 4.37 2.43 9.66
N GLN A 115 5.39 1.77 10.19
CA GLN A 115 6.53 1.39 9.36
C GLN A 115 6.08 0.35 8.34
N LEU A 116 6.35 0.62 7.07
CA LEU A 116 6.07 -0.31 5.99
C LEU A 116 7.18 -1.35 5.94
N GLN A 117 6.99 -2.44 6.69
CA GLN A 117 7.89 -3.58 6.72
C GLN A 117 7.25 -4.78 6.03
N GLY A 118 8.06 -5.54 5.31
CA GLY A 118 7.62 -6.75 4.61
C GLY A 118 8.78 -7.71 4.36
N PRO A 119 8.48 -8.98 4.04
CA PRO A 119 9.50 -9.94 3.70
C PRO A 119 10.13 -9.61 2.34
N THR A 120 11.39 -10.00 2.15
CA THR A 120 11.95 -10.13 0.81
C THR A 120 11.36 -11.38 0.17
N ILE A 121 10.86 -11.24 -1.05
CA ILE A 121 10.30 -12.35 -1.83
C ILE A 121 11.18 -12.53 -3.06
N GLU A 122 11.62 -13.76 -3.29
CA GLU A 122 12.31 -14.14 -4.52
C GLU A 122 11.31 -14.80 -5.45
N ILE A 123 11.22 -14.30 -6.68
CA ILE A 123 10.35 -14.85 -7.71
C ILE A 123 11.27 -15.44 -8.78
N LEU A 124 11.27 -16.76 -8.89
CA LEU A 124 11.90 -17.45 -10.02
C LEU A 124 11.02 -17.24 -11.24
N GLY A 125 11.59 -16.70 -12.30
CA GLY A 125 10.86 -16.29 -13.49
C GLY A 125 9.97 -17.39 -14.04
N VAL A 126 8.66 -17.16 -14.00
CA VAL A 126 7.70 -17.77 -14.91
C VAL A 126 6.98 -16.61 -15.59
N GLY A 127 7.24 -16.45 -16.87
CA GLY A 127 6.49 -15.61 -17.80
C GLY A 127 5.94 -16.49 -18.90
#